data_AF-A0A137RHI1-F1
#
_entry.id   AF-A0A137RHI1-F1
#
_cell.length_a   1.000
_cell.length_b   1.000
_cell.length_c   1.000
_cell.angle_alpha   90.00
_cell.angle_beta   90.00
_cell.angle_gamma   90.00
#
_symmetry.space_group_name_H-M   'P 1'
#
loop_
_entity.id
_entity.type
_entity.pdbx_description
1 polymer ?
#
loop_
_entity_poly.entity_id
_entity_poly.type
_entity_poly.pdbx_seq_one_letter_code
_entity_poly.pdbx_strand_id
1 'polypeptide(L)'
;MEDRDEIIREKMQRLISKSCQFDKRPNEQFRNFHKAFLNFFFSSVDVDVNYENKLISIWNSKPLTTDPVRLYDLNEAISDRLGYNDLEETLIGCLEDGQLQHNFYRKMLLEYGDSVKDGDMLSA
;
A
#
# COMPACT_ATOMS: atom_id res chain seq x y z
N MET A 1 -21.11 -2.58 14.27
CA MET A 1 -19.97 -1.75 13.82
C MET A 1 -19.03 -2.62 13.00
N GLU A 2 -18.78 -3.85 13.45
CA GLU A 2 -18.08 -4.95 12.75
C GLU A 2 -18.49 -5.11 11.27
N ASP A 3 -19.79 -5.16 10.98
CA ASP A 3 -20.32 -5.33 9.62
C ASP A 3 -19.79 -4.28 8.61
N ARG A 4 -19.63 -3.02 9.04
CA ARG A 4 -19.13 -1.97 8.13
C ARG A 4 -17.64 -2.04 7.89
N ASP A 5 -16.89 -2.50 8.88
CA ASP A 5 -15.43 -2.57 8.82
C ASP A 5 -14.99 -3.81 8.04
N GLU A 6 -15.73 -4.91 8.16
CA GLU A 6 -15.61 -6.11 7.32
C GLU A 6 -15.87 -5.79 5.84
N ILE A 7 -16.95 -5.06 5.53
CA ILE A 7 -17.25 -4.61 4.15
C ILE A 7 -16.12 -3.76 3.57
N ILE A 8 -15.47 -2.91 4.37
CA ILE A 8 -14.35 -2.08 3.89
C ILE A 8 -13.14 -2.95 3.58
N ARG A 9 -12.84 -3.92 4.44
CA ARG A 9 -11.74 -4.86 4.25
C ARG A 9 -11.92 -5.70 2.99
N GLU A 10 -13.12 -6.25 2.77
CA GLU A 10 -13.44 -6.99 1.54
C GLU A 10 -13.30 -6.12 0.29
N LYS A 11 -13.79 -4.88 0.32
CA LYS A 11 -13.65 -3.95 -0.81
C LYS A 11 -12.19 -3.60 -1.08
N MET A 12 -11.38 -3.43 -0.05
CA MET A 12 -9.94 -3.22 -0.20
C MET A 12 -9.25 -4.44 -0.80
N GLN A 13 -9.57 -5.65 -0.36
CA GLN A 13 -9.05 -6.88 -0.96
C GLN A 13 -9.37 -6.94 -2.46
N ARG A 14 -10.62 -6.68 -2.86
CA ARG A 14 -11.00 -6.63 -4.29
C ARG A 14 -10.23 -5.57 -5.08
N LEU A 15 -10.04 -4.38 -4.50
CA LEU A 15 -9.25 -3.32 -5.13
C LEU A 15 -7.79 -3.74 -5.32
N ILE A 16 -7.19 -4.37 -4.30
CA ILE A 16 -5.81 -4.89 -4.35
C ILE A 16 -5.69 -5.99 -5.42
N SER A 17 -6.60 -6.96 -5.43
CA SER A 17 -6.60 -8.01 -6.46
C SER A 17 -6.69 -7.41 -7.86
N LYS A 18 -7.59 -6.44 -8.07
CA LYS A 18 -7.72 -5.76 -9.36
C LYS A 18 -6.48 -4.96 -9.73
N SER A 19 -5.86 -4.26 -8.77
CA SER A 19 -4.67 -3.46 -9.02
C SER A 19 -3.42 -4.30 -9.35
N CYS A 20 -3.43 -5.58 -8.96
CA CYS A 20 -2.39 -6.56 -9.25
C CYS A 20 -2.59 -7.32 -10.57
N GLN A 21 -3.71 -7.12 -11.28
CA GLN A 21 -3.96 -7.74 -12.59
C GLN A 21 -3.24 -6.99 -13.71
N PHE A 22 -1.95 -7.27 -13.89
CA PHE A 22 -1.12 -6.73 -14.97
C PHE A 22 0.00 -7.70 -15.37
N ASP A 23 0.51 -7.58 -16.61
CA ASP A 23 1.60 -8.46 -17.09
C ASP A 23 2.99 -8.03 -16.61
N LYS A 24 3.33 -6.73 -16.75
CA LYS A 24 4.67 -6.19 -16.43
C LYS A 24 4.64 -5.11 -15.38
N ARG A 25 3.76 -4.11 -15.55
CA ARG A 25 3.55 -3.04 -14.59
C ARG A 25 2.07 -2.63 -14.57
N PRO A 26 1.57 -2.14 -13.43
CA PRO A 26 0.23 -1.56 -13.37
C PRO A 26 0.16 -0.22 -14.09
N ASN A 27 -1.06 0.22 -14.39
CA ASN A 27 -1.33 1.58 -14.86
C ASN A 27 -0.94 2.62 -13.79
N GLU A 28 -0.93 3.91 -14.17
CA GLU A 28 -0.49 4.97 -13.25
C GLU A 28 -1.34 5.09 -12.00
N GLN A 29 -2.65 4.96 -12.14
CA GLN A 29 -3.58 4.99 -11.01
C GLN A 29 -3.28 3.88 -9.99
N PHE A 30 -3.03 2.66 -10.44
CA PHE A 30 -2.68 1.53 -9.57
C PHE A 30 -1.26 1.60 -9.01
N ARG A 31 -0.30 2.20 -9.73
CA ARG A 31 1.01 2.51 -9.16
C ARG A 31 0.90 3.51 -8.00
N ASN A 32 0.10 4.56 -8.17
CA ASN A 32 -0.16 5.55 -7.13
C ASN A 32 -0.88 4.92 -5.93
N PHE A 33 -1.87 4.06 -6.19
CA PHE A 33 -2.54 3.25 -5.17
C PHE A 33 -1.55 2.43 -4.35
N HIS A 34 -0.72 1.58 -4.97
CA HIS A 34 0.25 0.74 -4.27
C HIS A 34 1.22 1.58 -3.43
N LYS A 35 1.74 2.67 -4.01
CA LYS A 35 2.67 3.57 -3.33
C LYS A 35 2.03 4.24 -2.11
N ALA A 36 0.83 4.80 -2.26
CA ALA A 36 0.11 5.44 -1.15
C ALA A 36 -0.23 4.43 -0.04
N PHE A 37 -0.67 3.23 -0.42
CA PHE A 37 -1.01 2.17 0.51
C PHE A 37 0.20 1.68 1.33
N LEU A 38 1.33 1.39 0.66
CA LEU A 38 2.55 0.95 1.34
C LEU A 38 3.19 2.07 2.16
N ASN A 39 3.16 3.32 1.69
CA ASN A 39 3.62 4.46 2.48
C ASN A 39 2.85 4.60 3.80
N PHE A 40 1.52 4.41 3.74
CA PHE A 40 0.69 4.41 4.94
C PHE A 40 1.05 3.25 5.88
N PHE A 41 1.17 2.02 5.35
CA PHE A 41 1.51 0.84 6.14
C PHE A 41 2.88 0.97 6.85
N PHE A 42 3.93 1.34 6.11
CA PHE A 42 5.27 1.47 6.69
C PHE A 42 5.48 2.75 7.50
N SER A 43 4.49 3.66 7.53
CA SER A 43 4.64 5.00 8.12
C SER A 43 5.88 5.73 7.60
N SER A 44 6.18 5.53 6.31
CA SER A 44 7.41 6.00 5.67
C SER A 44 7.25 7.38 5.02
N VAL A 45 8.38 7.98 4.69
CA VAL A 45 8.41 9.24 3.92
C VAL A 45 8.15 8.98 2.46
N ASP A 46 8.79 7.93 1.92
CA ASP A 46 8.55 7.50 0.56
C ASP A 46 8.69 6.00 0.37
N VAL A 47 8.00 5.49 -0.65
CA VAL A 47 8.06 4.09 -1.10
C VAL A 47 8.13 4.08 -2.62
N ASP A 48 8.95 3.17 -3.13
CA ASP A 48 8.99 2.80 -4.54
C ASP A 48 8.78 1.30 -4.69
N VAL A 49 7.99 0.92 -5.70
CA VAL A 49 7.70 -0.48 -6.00
C VAL A 49 8.28 -0.80 -7.38
N ASN A 50 9.34 -1.59 -7.38
CA ASN A 50 9.92 -2.13 -8.60
C ASN A 50 9.21 -3.43 -8.99
N TYR A 51 8.25 -3.31 -9.90
CA TYR A 51 7.41 -4.43 -10.36
C TYR A 51 8.17 -5.54 -11.10
N GLU A 52 9.25 -5.18 -11.80
CA GLU A 52 10.04 -6.12 -12.60
C GLU A 52 11.02 -6.92 -11.73
N ASN A 53 11.73 -6.23 -10.83
CA ASN A 53 12.70 -6.84 -9.92
C ASN A 53 12.07 -7.37 -8.63
N LYS A 54 10.76 -7.18 -8.47
CA LYS A 54 9.96 -7.53 -7.29
C LYS A 54 10.55 -7.03 -5.97
N LEU A 55 10.84 -5.73 -5.92
CA LEU A 55 11.43 -5.05 -4.77
C LEU A 55 10.61 -3.85 -4.34
N ILE A 56 10.39 -3.69 -3.05
CA ILE A 56 9.83 -2.50 -2.42
C ILE A 56 10.98 -1.78 -1.71
N SER A 57 11.23 -0.53 -2.08
CA SER A 57 12.20 0.33 -1.41
C SER A 57 11.46 1.33 -0.53
N ILE A 58 11.90 1.47 0.72
CA ILE A 58 11.24 2.29 1.74
C ILE A 58 12.25 3.30 2.26
N TRP A 59 11.87 4.58 2.33
CA TRP A 59 12.70 5.64 2.87
C TRP A 59 12.07 6.22 4.13
N ASN A 60 12.84 6.22 5.22
CA ASN A 60 12.43 6.76 6.51
C ASN A 60 13.31 7.95 6.92
N SER A 61 12.71 8.92 7.61
CA SER A 61 13.40 10.14 8.09
C SER A 61 14.05 10.01 9.46
N LYS A 62 13.91 8.86 10.13
CA LYS A 62 14.47 8.64 11.48
C LYS A 62 15.44 7.47 11.47
N PRO A 63 16.61 7.59 12.12
CA PRO A 63 17.39 6.42 12.48
C PRO A 63 16.58 5.58 13.46
N LEU A 64 16.54 4.26 13.24
CA LEU A 64 15.90 3.27 14.12
C LEU A 64 16.66 3.08 15.47
N THR A 65 17.52 4.02 15.86
CA THR A 65 18.42 3.88 17.00
C THR A 65 17.90 4.61 18.23
N THR A 66 17.96 3.95 19.38
CA THR A 66 17.69 4.55 20.71
C THR A 66 18.86 5.41 21.22
N ASP A 67 20.00 5.40 20.54
CA ASP A 67 21.13 6.29 20.84
C ASP A 67 20.82 7.73 20.43
N PRO A 68 21.34 8.74 21.15
CA PRO A 68 21.16 10.14 20.77
C PRO A 68 21.75 10.37 19.38
N VAL A 69 20.86 10.50 18.40
CA VAL A 69 21.13 10.74 16.99
C VAL A 69 22.08 11.92 16.87
N ARG A 70 23.30 11.70 16.36
CA ARG A 70 24.22 12.79 16.12
C ARG A 70 23.78 13.48 14.83
N LEU A 71 23.87 14.80 14.74
CA LEU A 71 23.35 15.57 13.59
C LEU A 71 23.93 15.12 12.23
N TYR A 72 25.09 14.46 12.22
CA TYR A 72 25.68 13.90 11.01
C TYR A 72 25.01 12.58 10.54
N ASP A 73 24.32 11.86 11.43
CA ASP A 73 23.55 10.64 11.12
C ASP A 73 22.19 10.97 10.45
N LEU A 74 21.78 12.26 10.45
CA LEU A 74 20.53 12.72 9.83
C LEU A 74 20.56 12.71 8.29
N ASN A 75 21.73 12.56 7.67
CA ASN A 75 21.89 12.58 6.22
C ASN A 75 21.65 11.22 5.54
N GLU A 76 21.50 10.13 6.30
CA GLU A 76 21.17 8.83 5.73
C GLU A 76 19.66 8.59 5.84
N ALA A 77 18.93 8.87 4.76
CA ALA A 77 17.64 8.24 4.56
C ALA A 77 17.91 6.73 4.46
N ILE A 78 17.60 6.00 5.55
CA ILE A 78 17.78 4.56 5.59
C ILE A 78 16.81 3.97 4.56
N SER A 79 17.39 3.34 3.53
CA SER A 79 16.65 2.66 2.47
C SER A 79 16.52 1.19 2.85
N ASP A 80 15.38 0.83 3.42
CA ASP A 80 15.04 -0.57 3.61
C ASP A 80 14.55 -1.14 2.28
N ARG A 81 14.91 -2.38 1.99
CA ARG A 81 14.52 -3.09 0.77
C ARG A 81 13.86 -4.42 1.12
N LEU A 82 12.65 -4.62 0.64
CA LEU A 82 11.88 -5.84 0.81
C LEU A 82 11.65 -6.50 -0.54
N GLY A 83 12.12 -7.73 -0.71
CA GLY A 83 11.75 -8.55 -1.86
C GLY A 83 10.35 -9.14 -1.66
N TYR A 84 9.58 -9.25 -2.74
CA TYR A 84 8.29 -9.95 -2.72
C TYR A 84 8.23 -10.99 -3.83
N ASN A 85 7.43 -12.05 -3.64
CA ASN A 85 7.20 -13.06 -4.67
C ASN A 85 5.88 -12.81 -5.40
N ASP A 86 4.85 -12.50 -4.63
CA ASP A 86 3.51 -12.17 -5.06
C ASP A 86 3.12 -10.80 -4.45
N LEU A 87 2.80 -9.84 -5.31
CA LEU A 87 2.47 -8.49 -4.86
C LEU A 87 1.09 -8.44 -4.19
N GLU A 88 0.13 -9.22 -4.70
CA GLU A 88 -1.23 -9.26 -4.17
C GLU A 88 -1.23 -9.80 -2.74
N GLU A 89 -0.57 -10.94 -2.52
CA GLU A 89 -0.42 -11.52 -1.19
C GLU A 89 0.30 -10.55 -0.23
N THR A 90 1.36 -9.88 -0.70
CA THR A 90 2.09 -8.89 0.08
C THR A 90 1.19 -7.73 0.51
N LEU A 91 0.42 -7.16 -0.42
CA LEU A 91 -0.48 -6.04 -0.14
C LEU A 91 -1.67 -6.45 0.76
N ILE A 92 -2.22 -7.65 0.56
CA ILE A 92 -3.27 -8.20 1.44
C ILE A 92 -2.73 -8.39 2.85
N GLY A 93 -1.49 -8.87 3.01
CA GLY A 93 -0.82 -9.01 4.30
C GLY A 93 -0.60 -7.68 5.04
N CYS A 94 -0.60 -6.55 4.34
CA CYS A 94 -0.52 -5.21 4.90
C CYS A 94 -1.88 -4.63 5.32
N LEU A 95 -2.99 -5.36 5.16
CA LEU A 95 -4.29 -4.95 5.68
C LEU A 95 -4.35 -5.20 7.19
N GLU A 96 -4.45 -4.11 7.94
CA GLU A 96 -4.54 -4.09 9.40
C GLU A 96 -5.91 -3.62 9.87
N ASP A 97 -6.32 -4.07 11.05
CA ASP A 97 -7.54 -3.61 11.70
C ASP A 97 -7.26 -2.37 12.56
N GLY A 98 -8.18 -1.41 12.56
CA GLY A 98 -8.06 -0.22 13.40
C GLY A 98 -8.76 1.00 12.83
N GLN A 99 -9.19 1.91 13.70
CA GLN A 99 -9.99 3.07 13.28
C GLN A 99 -9.24 3.97 12.28
N LEU A 100 -7.92 4.14 12.46
CA LEU A 100 -7.07 4.90 11.55
C LEU A 100 -7.00 4.21 10.18
N GLN A 101 -6.75 2.91 10.18
CA GLN A 101 -6.68 2.04 9.00
C GLN A 101 -7.99 2.10 8.21
N HIS A 102 -9.15 1.87 8.85
CA HIS A 102 -10.44 1.91 8.18
C HIS A 102 -10.75 3.29 7.58
N ASN A 103 -10.37 4.38 8.23
CA ASN A 103 -10.54 5.72 7.68
C ASN A 103 -9.65 5.96 6.46
N PHE A 104 -8.41 5.46 6.48
CA PHE A 104 -7.52 5.50 5.33
C PHE A 104 -8.07 4.65 4.17
N TYR A 105 -8.51 3.42 4.44
CA TYR A 105 -9.10 2.52 3.44
C TYR A 105 -10.35 3.10 2.78
N ARG A 106 -11.22 3.78 3.53
CA ARG A 106 -12.36 4.51 2.94
C ARG A 106 -11.93 5.57 1.94
N LYS A 107 -10.85 6.32 2.22
CA LYS A 107 -10.31 7.32 1.29
C LYS A 107 -9.73 6.66 0.04
N MET A 108 -8.98 5.58 0.22
CA MET A 108 -8.43 4.80 -0.91
C MET A 108 -9.54 4.25 -1.81
N LEU A 109 -10.61 3.71 -1.23
CA LEU A 109 -11.77 3.22 -1.98
C LEU A 109 -12.52 4.34 -2.70
N LEU A 110 -12.55 5.55 -2.16
CA LEU A 110 -13.16 6.71 -2.82
C LEU A 110 -12.33 7.16 -4.04
N GLU A 111 -11.00 7.19 -3.90
CA GLU A 111 -10.09 7.70 -4.92
C GLU A 111 -9.79 6.67 -6.03
N TYR A 112 -9.71 5.40 -5.67
CA TYR A 112 -9.28 4.32 -6.57
C TYR A 112 -10.38 3.29 -6.84
N GLY A 113 -11.45 3.23 -6.04
CA GLY A 113 -12.46 2.17 -6.10
C GLY A 113 -13.41 2.24 -7.29
N ASP A 114 -13.54 3.38 -7.97
CA ASP A 114 -14.33 3.47 -9.22
C ASP A 114 -13.75 2.57 -10.32
N SER A 115 -12.44 2.32 -10.30
CA SER A 115 -11.81 1.34 -11.18
C SER A 115 -12.35 -0.07 -10.97
N VAL A 116 -12.93 -0.41 -9.81
CA VAL A 116 -13.50 -1.73 -9.51
C VAL A 116 -14.91 -1.89 -10.09
N LYS A 117 -15.68 -0.80 -10.22
CA LYS A 117 -17.10 -0.82 -10.63
C LYS A 117 -17.35 -1.25 -12.08
N ASP A 118 -16.37 -1.09 -12.96
CA ASP A 118 -16.48 -1.48 -14.37
C ASP A 118 -16.68 -3.01 -14.59
N GLY A 119 -16.41 -3.84 -13.56
CA GLY A 119 -16.59 -5.30 -13.63
C GLY A 119 -17.94 -5.83 -13.12
N ASP A 120 -18.68 -5.06 -12.33
CA ASP A 120 -19.94 -5.49 -11.69
C ASP A 120 -21.21 -5.01 -12.44
N MET A 121 -21.05 -4.23 -13.52
CA MET A 121 -22.17 -3.70 -14.33
C MET A 121 -22.62 -4.61 -15.49
N LEU A 122 -22.29 -5.92 -15.45
CA LEU A 122 -22.82 -6.92 -16.40
C LEU A 122 -23.75 -7.96 -15.73
N SER A 123 -24.31 -7.65 -14.56
CA SER A 123 -25.34 -8.48 -13.93
C SER A 123 -26.41 -7.64 -13.24
N ALA A 124 -27.23 -6.96 -14.05
CA ALA A 124 -28.58 -6.52 -13.69
C ALA A 124 -29.44 -6.43 -14.96
#